data_AF-A0A9P8QQI6-F1
#
_entry.id   AF-A0A9P8QQI6-F1
#
_cell.length_a   1.000
_cell.length_b   1.000
_cell.length_c   1.000
_cell.angle_alpha   90.00
_cell.angle_beta   90.00
_cell.angle_gamma   90.00
#
_symmetry.space_group_name_H-M   'P 1'
#
loop_
_entity.id
_entity.type
_entity.pdbx_description
1 polymer ?
#
loop_
_entity_poly.entity_id
_entity_poly.type
_entity_poly.pdbx_seq_one_letter_code
_entity_poly.pdbx_strand_id
1 'polypeptide(L)'
;MPQPPSESSPLLPAEPAIERPWDVKSPIQPDSSSISSSVSSGMDLTDVLRDVIIGFSDGLTVPFALTAGLSSLGSTKLVIMGGLAELFSGMISMGLGAYLAAVTERDHYNSEEQRELNQVDCCLPQELRDDVFCILEKYSVSREAAAPLVEELCKNREQWIRFRMDFSLRLEKPNIHRAWISGVTMGLSYLVGGLIPMIPYFAMDKVADALFVSIAVTVVILLGFGYVKNYVAIRNHRAGLWGAIQTLVIGVLAAGTSYVLVKALDRTDV
;
A
#
# COMPACT_ATOMS: atom_id res chain seq x y z
N MET A 1 -72.06 -18.91 51.82
CA MET A 1 -71.05 -18.34 52.74
C MET A 1 -69.69 -18.93 52.37
N PRO A 2 -68.62 -18.13 52.46
CA PRO A 2 -67.82 -17.72 51.30
C PRO A 2 -66.39 -18.27 51.34
N GLN A 3 -65.78 -18.52 50.18
CA GLN A 3 -64.32 -18.53 50.08
C GLN A 3 -63.79 -17.08 49.99
N PRO A 4 -62.76 -16.71 50.76
CA PRO A 4 -62.17 -15.37 50.79
C PRO A 4 -61.19 -15.15 49.60
N PRO A 5 -60.71 -13.92 49.37
CA PRO A 5 -60.44 -13.37 48.04
C PRO A 5 -59.09 -13.79 47.46
N SER A 6 -59.01 -13.76 46.13
CA SER A 6 -57.78 -13.80 45.36
C SER A 6 -56.90 -12.59 45.71
N GLU A 7 -55.81 -12.80 46.45
CA GLU A 7 -54.75 -11.80 46.57
C GLU A 7 -54.02 -11.67 45.23
N SER A 8 -54.24 -10.52 44.60
CA SER A 8 -53.48 -9.99 43.48
C SER A 8 -52.04 -9.71 43.92
N SER A 9 -51.08 -10.45 43.38
CA SER A 9 -49.67 -10.06 43.46
C SER A 9 -49.44 -8.74 42.71
N PRO A 10 -48.56 -7.84 43.21
CA PRO A 10 -48.27 -6.58 42.54
C PRO A 10 -47.52 -6.83 41.23
N LEU A 11 -47.99 -6.19 40.15
CA LEU A 11 -47.27 -6.13 38.88
C LEU A 11 -45.95 -5.37 39.09
N LEU A 12 -44.83 -6.08 39.10
CA LEU A 12 -43.52 -5.48 38.91
C LEU A 12 -43.48 -4.80 37.52
N PRO A 13 -42.84 -3.63 37.37
CA PRO A 13 -42.61 -3.04 36.05
C PRO A 13 -41.86 -4.05 35.16
N ALA A 14 -42.28 -4.16 33.90
CA ALA A 14 -41.58 -5.01 32.92
C ALA A 14 -40.08 -4.66 32.90
N GLU A 15 -39.22 -5.68 33.01
CA GLU A 15 -37.79 -5.53 32.72
C GLU A 15 -37.62 -4.82 31.38
N PRO A 16 -36.78 -3.78 31.27
CA PRO A 16 -36.45 -3.22 29.97
C PRO A 16 -35.77 -4.30 29.15
N ALA A 17 -36.18 -4.42 27.88
CA ALA A 17 -35.68 -5.43 26.96
C ALA A 17 -34.15 -5.44 26.96
N ILE A 18 -33.57 -6.49 27.53
CA ILE A 18 -32.15 -6.80 27.47
C ILE A 18 -31.77 -6.78 25.99
N GLU A 19 -30.88 -5.86 25.62
CA GLU A 19 -30.31 -5.78 24.27
C GLU A 19 -29.83 -7.16 23.84
N ARG A 20 -30.21 -7.58 22.64
CA ARG A 20 -29.78 -8.87 22.08
C ARG A 20 -28.25 -8.86 21.99
N PRO A 21 -27.52 -9.72 22.72
CA PRO A 21 -26.11 -9.91 22.46
C PRO A 21 -26.01 -10.45 21.04
N TRP A 22 -25.03 -9.98 20.28
CA TRP A 22 -24.62 -10.55 19.01
C TRP A 22 -24.75 -12.09 19.05
N ASP A 23 -25.55 -12.68 18.16
CA ASP A 23 -25.84 -14.13 18.11
C ASP A 23 -24.53 -14.92 17.91
N VAL A 24 -23.81 -15.22 19.00
CA VAL A 24 -22.65 -16.10 18.99
C VAL A 24 -23.15 -17.53 19.12
N LYS A 25 -23.41 -18.18 18.00
CA LYS A 25 -23.56 -19.64 17.93
C LYS A 25 -22.23 -20.32 17.60
N SER A 26 -21.49 -20.73 18.64
CA SER A 26 -20.96 -22.10 18.84
C SER A 26 -19.92 -22.10 19.99
N PRO A 27 -19.86 -23.16 20.82
CA PRO A 27 -18.83 -23.28 21.83
C PRO A 27 -17.52 -23.71 21.15
N ILE A 28 -16.56 -22.80 21.06
CA ILE A 28 -15.18 -23.15 20.70
C ILE A 28 -14.56 -23.79 21.95
N GLN A 29 -14.41 -25.11 21.94
CA GLN A 29 -13.52 -25.81 22.88
C GLN A 29 -12.08 -25.38 22.61
N PRO A 30 -11.28 -25.04 23.65
CA PRO A 30 -9.91 -24.62 23.45
C PRO A 30 -9.02 -25.85 23.23
N ASP A 31 -8.79 -26.24 21.98
CA ASP A 31 -7.68 -27.12 21.63
C ASP A 31 -6.38 -26.33 21.75
N SER A 32 -5.61 -26.61 22.81
CA SER A 32 -4.37 -25.93 23.20
C SER A 32 -3.14 -26.29 22.35
N SER A 33 -3.30 -26.70 21.09
CA SER A 33 -2.20 -27.20 20.27
C SER A 33 -2.15 -26.71 18.82
N SER A 34 -2.95 -25.70 18.43
CA SER A 34 -2.95 -25.20 17.03
C SER A 34 -2.85 -23.68 16.85
N ILE A 35 -2.73 -22.89 17.92
CA ILE A 35 -2.57 -21.43 17.83
C ILE A 35 -1.09 -21.04 17.95
N SER A 36 -0.27 -21.53 17.03
CA SER A 36 1.09 -21.01 16.84
C SER A 36 1.59 -21.36 15.44
N SER A 37 1.27 -20.53 14.43
CA SER A 37 2.13 -20.29 13.24
C SER A 37 1.46 -19.57 12.03
N SER A 38 0.21 -19.14 12.06
CA SER A 38 -0.45 -18.67 10.81
C SER A 38 -0.82 -17.17 10.71
N VAL A 39 -0.20 -16.28 11.49
CA VAL A 39 -0.52 -14.83 11.45
C VAL A 39 0.63 -13.95 10.95
N SER A 40 1.84 -14.50 10.74
CA SER A 40 3.01 -13.72 10.29
C SER A 40 3.36 -13.84 8.80
N SER A 41 2.64 -14.64 8.01
CA SER A 41 3.03 -14.95 6.61
C SER A 41 2.29 -14.15 5.54
N GLY A 42 1.25 -13.39 5.90
CA GLY A 42 0.46 -12.59 4.96
C GLY A 42 0.98 -11.16 4.71
N MET A 43 2.03 -10.73 5.42
CA MET A 43 2.29 -9.30 5.70
C MET A 43 3.49 -8.66 4.97
N ASP A 44 4.16 -9.31 4.02
CA ASP A 44 5.11 -8.64 3.10
C ASP A 44 4.63 -8.64 1.63
N LEU A 45 3.62 -9.45 1.29
CA LEU A 45 3.20 -9.64 -0.10
C LEU A 45 2.54 -8.39 -0.69
N THR A 46 1.75 -7.67 0.09
CA THR A 46 1.03 -6.47 -0.37
C THR A 46 2.01 -5.33 -0.69
N ASP A 47 3.00 -5.11 0.15
CA ASP A 47 4.02 -4.08 -0.05
C ASP A 47 4.94 -4.42 -1.22
N VAL A 48 5.40 -5.67 -1.31
CA VAL A 48 6.17 -6.13 -2.47
C VAL A 48 5.36 -6.00 -3.76
N LEU A 49 4.07 -6.38 -3.73
CA LEU A 49 3.19 -6.23 -4.89
C LEU A 49 3.02 -4.76 -5.28
N ARG A 50 2.87 -3.86 -4.30
CA ARG A 50 2.81 -2.42 -4.53
C ARG A 50 4.08 -1.91 -5.21
N ASP A 51 5.24 -2.30 -4.70
CA ASP A 51 6.54 -1.88 -5.23
C ASP A 51 6.77 -2.41 -6.66
N VAL A 52 6.36 -3.66 -6.93
CA VAL A 52 6.37 -4.25 -8.27
C VAL A 52 5.43 -3.50 -9.21
N ILE A 53 4.20 -3.19 -8.80
CA ILE A 53 3.23 -2.45 -9.62
C ILE A 53 3.75 -1.06 -9.95
N ILE A 54 4.30 -0.33 -8.97
CA ILE A 54 4.85 1.01 -9.19
C ILE A 54 6.06 0.94 -10.12
N GLY A 55 7.06 0.10 -9.80
CA GLY A 55 8.27 -0.04 -10.59
C GLY A 55 7.99 -0.47 -12.03
N PHE A 56 7.14 -1.49 -12.23
CA PHE A 56 6.78 -1.98 -13.56
C PHE A 56 5.96 -0.97 -14.36
N SER A 57 5.04 -0.23 -13.73
CA SER A 57 4.23 0.80 -14.40
C SER A 57 5.11 1.91 -14.96
N ASP A 58 6.07 2.38 -14.17
CA ASP A 58 6.96 3.46 -14.57
C ASP A 58 8.00 2.96 -15.57
N GLY A 59 8.52 1.75 -15.37
CA GLY A 59 9.40 1.07 -16.32
C GLY A 59 8.76 0.87 -17.69
N LEU A 60 7.46 0.59 -17.77
CA LEU A 60 6.77 0.49 -19.06
C LEU A 60 6.59 1.84 -19.77
N THR A 61 6.43 2.93 -19.01
CA THR A 61 5.98 4.21 -19.56
C THR A 61 7.13 5.16 -19.85
N VAL A 62 8.10 5.29 -18.94
CA VAL A 62 9.20 6.28 -19.06
C VAL A 62 10.22 5.87 -20.13
N PRO A 63 10.83 4.66 -20.08
CA PRO A 63 11.70 4.15 -21.15
C PRO A 63 11.02 4.11 -22.52
N PHE A 64 9.76 3.71 -22.58
CA PHE A 64 8.98 3.73 -23.82
C PHE A 64 8.82 5.16 -24.36
N ALA A 65 8.44 6.11 -23.52
CA ALA A 65 8.27 7.49 -23.93
C ALA A 65 9.59 8.09 -24.44
N LEU A 66 10.71 7.84 -23.74
CA LEU A 66 12.02 8.30 -24.18
C LEU A 66 12.42 7.67 -25.52
N THR A 67 12.31 6.34 -25.65
CA THR A 67 12.69 5.65 -26.88
C THR A 67 11.80 6.05 -28.07
N ALA A 68 10.50 6.24 -27.85
CA ALA A 68 9.60 6.82 -28.83
C ALA A 68 10.05 8.24 -29.23
N GLY A 69 10.45 9.07 -28.27
CA GLY A 69 11.04 10.38 -28.52
C GLY A 69 12.27 10.32 -29.42
N LEU A 70 13.28 9.58 -28.98
CA LEU A 70 14.56 9.43 -29.70
C LEU A 70 14.39 8.79 -31.09
N SER A 71 13.35 7.98 -31.29
CA SER A 71 13.06 7.36 -32.58
C SER A 71 12.77 8.40 -33.67
N SER A 72 12.32 9.61 -33.30
CA SER A 72 12.07 10.68 -34.27
C SER A 72 13.35 11.18 -34.95
N LEU A 73 14.52 10.96 -34.33
CA LEU A 73 15.83 11.31 -34.88
C LEU A 73 16.33 10.29 -35.92
N GLY A 74 15.63 9.17 -36.11
CA GLY A 74 15.94 8.20 -37.16
C GLY A 74 17.18 7.31 -36.92
N SER A 75 17.78 7.33 -35.73
CA SER A 75 18.96 6.52 -35.39
C SER A 75 18.65 5.45 -34.32
N THR A 76 18.68 4.17 -34.71
CA THR A 76 18.47 3.03 -33.80
C THR A 76 19.50 3.03 -32.68
N LYS A 77 20.74 3.43 -32.99
CA LYS A 77 21.84 3.50 -32.02
C LYS A 77 21.55 4.52 -30.93
N LEU A 78 21.00 5.69 -31.27
CA LEU A 78 20.63 6.71 -30.27
C LEU A 78 19.50 6.21 -29.37
N VAL A 79 18.49 5.55 -29.95
CA VAL A 79 17.37 4.98 -29.19
C VAL A 79 17.86 3.93 -28.20
N ILE A 80 18.71 2.99 -28.64
CA ILE A 80 19.25 1.93 -27.78
C ILE A 80 20.13 2.52 -26.67
N MET A 81 21.10 3.37 -27.01
CA MET A 81 22.01 3.93 -26.01
C MET A 81 21.28 4.83 -25.01
N GLY A 82 20.40 5.71 -25.49
CA GLY A 82 19.61 6.59 -24.63
C GLY A 82 18.61 5.83 -23.77
N GLY A 83 17.90 4.86 -24.35
CA GLY A 83 16.96 4.01 -23.63
C GLY A 83 17.63 3.15 -22.57
N LEU A 84 18.78 2.52 -22.86
CA LEU A 84 19.51 1.74 -21.85
C LEU A 84 20.07 2.63 -20.74
N ALA A 85 20.61 3.80 -21.09
CA ALA A 85 21.14 4.73 -20.08
C ALA A 85 20.04 5.18 -19.11
N GLU A 86 18.87 5.56 -19.64
CA GLU A 86 17.71 5.90 -18.83
C GLU A 86 17.21 4.70 -18.04
N LEU A 87 17.13 3.51 -18.63
CA LEU A 87 16.61 2.33 -17.95
C LEU A 87 17.44 1.93 -16.72
N PHE A 88 18.76 1.90 -16.85
CA PHE A 88 19.65 1.59 -15.74
C PHE A 88 19.69 2.72 -14.71
N SER A 89 19.67 3.98 -15.15
CA SER A 89 19.61 5.13 -14.25
C SER A 89 18.30 5.16 -13.45
N GLY A 90 17.17 4.92 -14.11
CA GLY A 90 15.83 4.85 -13.53
C GLY A 90 15.68 3.68 -12.57
N MET A 91 16.17 2.49 -12.94
CA MET A 91 16.20 1.32 -12.04
C MET A 91 16.92 1.64 -10.73
N ILE A 92 18.13 2.23 -10.80
CA ILE A 92 18.92 2.56 -9.60
C ILE A 92 18.21 3.64 -8.80
N SER A 93 17.69 4.68 -9.46
CA SER A 93 16.99 5.79 -8.81
C SER A 93 15.74 5.31 -8.06
N MET A 94 14.89 4.51 -8.70
CA MET A 94 13.70 3.95 -8.07
C MET A 94 14.03 2.99 -6.94
N GLY A 95 15.00 2.09 -7.15
CA GLY A 95 15.39 1.13 -6.13
C GLY A 95 15.97 1.81 -4.88
N LEU A 96 16.83 2.82 -5.06
CA LEU A 96 17.32 3.62 -3.94
C LEU A 96 16.22 4.47 -3.30
N GLY A 97 15.28 5.00 -4.10
CA GLY A 97 14.14 5.76 -3.59
C GLY A 97 13.26 4.92 -2.66
N ALA A 98 12.91 3.70 -3.07
CA ALA A 98 12.14 2.77 -2.26
C ALA A 98 12.90 2.31 -1.01
N TYR A 99 14.20 2.01 -1.15
CA TYR A 99 15.06 1.68 -0.01
C TYR A 99 15.09 2.82 1.03
N LEU A 100 15.36 4.05 0.60
CA LEU A 100 15.46 5.20 1.49
C LEU A 100 14.10 5.54 2.12
N ALA A 101 13.01 5.39 1.39
CA ALA A 101 11.66 5.56 1.93
C ALA A 101 11.39 4.56 3.07
N ALA A 102 11.72 3.28 2.87
CA ALA A 102 11.56 2.25 3.88
C ALA A 102 12.49 2.45 5.09
N VAL A 103 13.72 2.93 4.88
CA VAL A 103 14.64 3.32 5.97
C VAL A 103 14.07 4.50 6.76
N THR A 104 13.58 5.53 6.07
CA THR A 104 13.00 6.72 6.70
C THR A 104 11.77 6.38 7.52
N GLU A 105 10.89 5.52 7.01
CA GLU A 105 9.72 5.02 7.74
C GLU A 105 10.13 4.25 9.01
N ARG A 106 11.20 3.46 8.93
CA ARG A 106 11.78 2.78 10.10
C ARG A 106 12.35 3.75 11.12
N ASP A 107 13.13 4.73 10.69
CA ASP A 107 13.75 5.69 11.59
C ASP A 107 12.68 6.57 12.25
N HIS A 108 11.63 6.92 11.51
CA HIS A 108 10.46 7.62 12.06
C HIS A 108 9.76 6.79 13.14
N TYR A 109 9.49 5.49 12.88
CA TYR A 109 8.91 4.60 13.88
C TYR A 109 9.76 4.54 15.16
N ASN A 110 11.07 4.30 15.03
CA ASN A 110 11.96 4.17 16.19
C ASN A 110 12.05 5.49 16.99
N SER A 111 12.05 6.62 16.29
CA SER A 111 12.06 7.94 16.93
C SER A 111 10.80 8.18 17.77
N GLU A 112 9.63 7.85 17.24
CA GLU A 112 8.38 7.98 17.99
C GLU A 112 8.28 6.96 19.13
N GLU A 113 8.72 5.71 18.92
CA GLU A 113 8.77 4.70 19.99
C GLU A 113 9.66 5.17 21.15
N GLN A 114 10.83 5.74 20.87
CA GLN A 114 11.72 6.29 21.89
C GLN A 114 11.12 7.51 22.59
N ARG A 115 10.37 8.35 21.86
CA ARG A 115 9.69 9.51 22.43
C ARG A 115 8.58 9.08 23.39
N GLU A 116 7.77 8.10 23.01
CA GLU A 116 6.73 7.52 23.87
C GLU A 116 7.34 6.84 25.10
N LEU A 117 8.46 6.12 24.94
CA LEU A 117 9.23 5.58 26.06
C LEU A 117 9.61 6.68 27.06
N ASN A 118 10.21 7.77 26.58
CA ASN A 118 10.63 8.88 27.43
C ASN A 118 9.43 9.60 28.08
N GLN A 119 8.29 9.67 27.39
CA GLN A 119 7.09 10.29 27.94
C GLN A 119 6.51 9.48 29.11
N VAL A 120 6.50 8.15 29.01
CA VAL A 120 6.05 7.27 30.12
C VAL A 120 6.91 7.47 31.37
N ASP A 121 8.21 7.70 31.22
CA ASP A 121 9.13 7.89 32.36
C ASP A 121 8.95 9.25 33.04
N CYS A 122 8.47 10.27 32.33
CA CYS A 122 8.38 11.64 32.80
C CYS A 122 6.95 12.07 33.21
N CYS A 123 5.90 11.39 32.75
CA CYS A 123 4.51 11.76 32.97
C CYS A 123 3.91 11.13 34.24
N LEU A 124 2.87 11.79 34.77
CA LEU A 124 2.10 11.26 35.90
C LEU A 124 1.23 10.07 35.45
N PRO A 125 1.07 9.02 36.26
CA PRO A 125 0.23 7.86 35.92
C PRO A 125 -1.21 8.20 35.57
N GLN A 126 -1.75 9.29 36.12
CA GLN A 126 -3.10 9.76 35.84
C GLN A 126 -3.23 10.31 34.40
N GLU A 127 -2.24 11.06 33.94
CA GLU A 127 -2.21 11.62 32.58
C GLU A 127 -2.16 10.51 31.53
N LEU A 128 -1.37 9.46 31.77
CA LEU A 128 -1.28 8.29 30.89
C LEU A 128 -2.61 7.53 30.77
N ARG A 129 -3.42 7.50 31.84
CA ARG A 129 -4.76 6.91 31.85
C ARG A 129 -5.74 7.77 31.06
N ASP A 130 -5.74 9.08 31.33
CA ASP A 130 -6.62 10.05 30.66
C ASP A 130 -6.39 10.06 29.14
N ASP A 131 -5.14 9.90 28.68
CA ASP A 131 -4.82 9.76 27.25
C ASP A 131 -5.50 8.55 26.59
N VAL A 132 -5.50 7.38 27.25
CA VAL A 132 -6.16 6.17 26.72
C VAL A 132 -7.68 6.35 26.71
N PHE A 133 -8.25 6.96 27.75
CA PHE A 133 -9.67 7.30 27.75
C PHE A 133 -10.03 8.23 26.60
N CYS A 134 -9.23 9.26 26.31
CA CYS A 134 -9.46 10.17 25.19
C CYS A 134 -9.43 9.45 23.83
N ILE A 135 -8.60 8.42 23.67
CA ILE A 135 -8.58 7.59 22.45
C ILE A 135 -9.87 6.78 22.33
N LEU A 136 -10.31 6.15 23.42
CA LEU A 136 -11.51 5.30 23.44
C LEU A 136 -12.82 6.09 23.33
N GLU A 137 -12.86 7.33 23.85
CA GLU A 137 -13.98 8.25 23.69
C GLU A 137 -14.28 8.54 22.21
N LYS A 138 -13.27 8.55 21.33
CA LYS A 138 -13.47 8.70 19.86
C LYS A 138 -14.30 7.55 19.26
N TYR A 139 -14.33 6.40 19.92
CA TYR A 139 -15.14 5.24 19.54
C TYR A 139 -16.46 5.16 20.34
N SER A 140 -16.83 6.24 21.04
CA SER A 140 -18.03 6.31 21.90
C SER A 140 -18.04 5.28 23.04
N VAL A 141 -16.86 4.86 23.52
CA VAL A 141 -16.74 3.98 24.68
C VAL A 141 -16.80 4.82 25.96
N SER A 142 -17.77 4.54 26.84
CA SER A 142 -17.91 5.22 28.14
C SER A 142 -16.72 4.94 29.06
N ARG A 143 -16.33 5.92 29.88
CA ARG A 143 -15.21 5.78 30.83
C ARG A 143 -15.41 4.62 31.81
N GLU A 144 -16.64 4.37 32.29
CA GLU A 144 -16.91 3.26 33.21
C GLU A 144 -16.63 1.90 32.55
N ALA A 145 -16.98 1.74 31.27
CA ALA A 145 -16.74 0.51 30.53
C ALA A 145 -15.24 0.32 30.16
N ALA A 146 -14.52 1.40 29.88
CA ALA A 146 -13.11 1.37 29.53
C ALA A 146 -12.18 1.22 30.76
N ALA A 147 -12.63 1.61 31.95
CA ALA A 147 -11.81 1.63 33.17
C ALA A 147 -10.96 0.37 33.44
N PRO A 148 -11.51 -0.86 33.40
CA PRO A 148 -10.71 -2.06 33.65
C PRO A 148 -9.66 -2.31 32.56
N LEU A 149 -9.97 -1.98 31.29
CA LEU A 149 -9.04 -2.11 30.18
C LEU A 149 -7.86 -1.13 30.33
N VAL A 150 -8.16 0.13 30.64
CA VAL A 150 -7.14 1.16 30.83
C VAL A 150 -6.24 0.81 32.01
N GLU A 151 -6.81 0.32 33.11
CA GLU A 151 -6.03 -0.09 34.28
C GLU A 151 -5.09 -1.26 33.96
N GLU A 152 -5.56 -2.25 33.19
CA GLU A 152 -4.71 -3.38 32.79
C GLU A 152 -3.61 -2.95 31.81
N LEU A 153 -3.94 -2.12 30.81
CA LEU A 153 -2.96 -1.58 29.86
C LEU A 153 -1.88 -0.74 30.56
N CYS A 154 -2.26 0.07 31.55
CA CYS A 154 -1.32 0.90 32.31
C CYS A 154 -0.42 0.11 33.26
N LYS A 155 -0.69 -1.19 33.54
CA LYS A 155 0.23 -2.03 34.33
C LYS A 155 1.47 -2.44 33.54
N ASN A 156 1.36 -2.56 32.23
CA ASN A 156 2.46 -2.98 31.36
C ASN A 156 2.86 -1.85 30.41
N ARG A 157 4.01 -1.24 30.68
CA ARG A 157 4.58 -0.15 29.88
C ARG A 157 4.67 -0.49 28.39
N GLU A 158 5.13 -1.68 28.05
CA GLU A 158 5.30 -2.08 26.64
C GLU A 158 3.95 -2.19 25.92
N GLN A 159 2.92 -2.69 26.61
CA GLN A 159 1.57 -2.80 26.03
C GLN A 159 0.92 -1.43 25.85
N TRP A 160 1.10 -0.52 26.80
CA TRP A 160 0.61 0.85 26.67
C TRP A 160 1.27 1.57 25.48
N ILE A 161 2.60 1.45 25.33
CA ILE A 161 3.33 2.06 24.21
C ILE A 161 2.86 1.45 22.89
N ARG A 162 2.73 0.13 22.82
CA ARG A 162 2.21 -0.54 21.62
C ARG A 162 0.79 -0.06 21.28
N PHE A 163 -0.09 0.03 22.27
CA PHE A 163 -1.44 0.58 22.08
C PHE A 163 -1.41 2.02 21.54
N ARG A 164 -0.52 2.86 22.07
CA ARG A 164 -0.33 4.24 21.59
C ARG A 164 0.19 4.31 20.16
N MET A 165 1.21 3.51 19.84
CA MET A 165 1.76 3.43 18.49
C MET A 165 0.69 2.98 17.50
N ASP A 166 -0.11 1.96 17.84
CA ASP A 166 -1.15 1.40 16.98
C ASP A 166 -2.38 2.32 16.83
N PHE A 167 -2.92 2.86 17.92
CA PHE A 167 -4.22 3.57 17.91
C PHE A 167 -4.11 5.09 17.91
N SER A 168 -3.08 5.66 18.52
CA SER A 168 -2.89 7.12 18.58
C SER A 168 -2.11 7.59 17.35
N LEU A 169 -0.92 7.03 17.14
CA LEU A 169 0.00 7.43 16.07
C LEU A 169 -0.25 6.68 14.76
N ARG A 170 -0.95 5.54 14.81
CA ARG A 170 -1.21 4.66 13.65
C ARG A 170 0.07 4.25 12.93
N LEU A 171 1.12 4.01 13.70
CA LEU A 171 2.42 3.58 13.23
C LEU A 171 2.52 2.07 13.39
N GLU A 172 2.56 1.36 12.27
CA GLU A 172 2.80 -0.07 12.26
C GLU A 172 4.30 -0.37 12.31
N LYS A 173 4.69 -1.45 13.00
CA LYS A 173 6.09 -1.80 13.20
C LYS A 173 6.75 -2.20 11.87
N PRO A 174 7.78 -1.47 11.40
CA PRO A 174 8.39 -1.77 10.11
C PRO A 174 9.32 -2.99 10.19
N ASN A 175 9.26 -3.85 9.17
CA ASN A 175 10.13 -5.01 9.04
C ASN A 175 11.56 -4.60 8.65
N ILE A 176 12.57 -5.08 9.38
CA ILE A 176 14.00 -4.72 9.17
C ILE A 176 14.52 -5.11 7.78
N HIS A 177 14.08 -6.26 7.25
CA HIS A 177 14.50 -6.77 5.94
C HIS A 177 13.77 -6.09 4.77
N ARG A 178 12.70 -5.32 5.05
CA ARG A 178 11.82 -4.72 4.04
C ARG A 178 12.54 -3.71 3.15
N ALA A 179 13.47 -2.92 3.69
CA ALA A 179 14.09 -1.83 2.94
C ALA A 179 14.83 -2.33 1.69
N TRP A 180 15.67 -3.35 1.84
CA TRP A 180 16.42 -3.93 0.72
C TRP A 180 15.50 -4.64 -0.28
N ILE A 181 14.50 -5.38 0.22
CA ILE A 181 13.54 -6.09 -0.64
C ILE A 181 12.74 -5.08 -1.47
N SER A 182 12.24 -4.02 -0.86
CA SER A 182 11.50 -2.94 -1.52
C SER A 182 12.33 -2.29 -2.62
N GLY A 183 13.58 -1.93 -2.33
CA GLY A 183 14.49 -1.35 -3.32
C GLY A 183 14.78 -2.28 -4.50
N VAL A 184 15.13 -3.54 -4.24
CA VAL A 184 15.45 -4.51 -5.30
C VAL A 184 14.21 -4.84 -6.14
N THR A 185 13.06 -5.06 -5.51
CA THR A 185 11.83 -5.44 -6.22
C THR A 185 11.31 -4.29 -7.08
N MET A 186 11.30 -3.05 -6.57
CA MET A 186 10.89 -1.88 -7.36
C MET A 186 11.85 -1.64 -8.54
N GLY A 187 13.17 -1.63 -8.28
CA GLY A 187 14.17 -1.41 -9.32
C GLY A 187 14.15 -2.50 -10.40
N LEU A 188 14.12 -3.78 -10.02
CA LEU A 188 14.09 -4.86 -11.00
C LEU A 188 12.78 -4.87 -11.80
N SER A 189 11.66 -4.52 -11.18
CA SER A 189 10.38 -4.36 -11.89
C SER A 189 10.44 -3.24 -12.91
N TYR A 190 11.12 -2.13 -12.59
CA TYR A 190 11.38 -1.04 -13.55
C TYR A 190 12.22 -1.52 -14.73
N LEU A 191 13.33 -2.20 -14.46
CA LEU A 191 14.22 -2.74 -15.49
C LEU A 191 13.46 -3.68 -16.44
N VAL A 192 12.70 -4.62 -15.88
CA VAL A 192 11.91 -5.58 -16.67
C VAL A 192 10.82 -4.86 -17.47
N GLY A 193 10.12 -3.90 -16.86
CA GLY A 193 9.10 -3.10 -17.54
C GLY A 193 9.67 -2.35 -18.75
N GLY A 194 10.83 -1.69 -18.60
CA GLY A 194 11.42 -0.88 -19.65
C GLY A 194 12.18 -1.63 -20.73
N LEU A 195 12.67 -2.84 -20.43
CA LEU A 195 13.24 -3.73 -21.44
C LEU A 195 12.20 -4.10 -22.51
N ILE A 196 10.94 -4.32 -22.12
CA ILE A 196 9.94 -4.86 -23.03
C ILE A 196 9.66 -3.93 -24.24
N PRO A 197 9.39 -2.62 -24.06
CA PRO A 197 9.28 -1.67 -25.17
C PRO A 197 10.55 -1.55 -26.02
N MET A 198 11.71 -1.87 -25.45
CA MET A 198 13.00 -1.76 -26.14
C MET A 198 13.33 -2.97 -27.03
N ILE A 199 12.77 -4.16 -26.76
CA ILE A 199 13.06 -5.39 -27.51
C ILE A 199 13.02 -5.20 -29.05
N PRO A 200 12.01 -4.53 -29.64
CA PRO A 200 11.95 -4.35 -31.09
C PRO A 200 13.13 -3.57 -31.68
N TYR A 201 13.69 -2.62 -30.94
CA TYR A 201 14.83 -1.81 -31.39
C TYR A 201 16.13 -2.61 -31.48
N PHE A 202 16.27 -3.71 -30.72
CA PHE A 202 17.41 -4.61 -30.83
C PHE A 202 17.29 -5.58 -32.01
N ALA A 203 16.08 -5.88 -32.44
CA ALA A 203 15.81 -6.91 -33.45
C ALA A 203 15.63 -6.36 -34.87
N MET A 204 15.36 -5.05 -35.02
CA MET A 204 14.98 -4.45 -36.29
C MET A 204 15.94 -3.33 -36.70
N ASP A 205 16.36 -3.33 -37.96
CA ASP A 205 17.31 -2.34 -38.49
C ASP A 205 16.67 -0.95 -38.70
N LYS A 206 15.39 -0.93 -39.10
CA LYS A 206 14.65 0.30 -39.38
C LYS A 206 13.96 0.82 -38.11
N VAL A 207 14.35 2.01 -37.67
CA VAL A 207 13.79 2.68 -36.48
C VAL A 207 12.27 2.85 -36.56
N ALA A 208 11.74 3.21 -37.73
CA ALA A 208 10.30 3.42 -37.89
C ALA A 208 9.51 2.12 -37.66
N ASP A 209 9.96 1.01 -38.24
CA ASP A 209 9.32 -0.29 -38.09
C ASP A 209 9.45 -0.77 -36.63
N ALA A 210 10.63 -0.59 -36.01
CA ALA A 210 10.86 -0.88 -34.60
C ALA A 210 9.93 -0.09 -33.68
N LEU A 211 9.72 1.20 -33.96
CA LEU A 211 8.81 2.07 -33.23
C LEU A 211 7.37 1.56 -33.31
N PHE A 212 6.87 1.23 -34.50
CA PHE A 212 5.49 0.74 -34.65
C PHE A 212 5.26 -0.57 -33.90
N VAL A 213 6.22 -1.50 -33.95
CA VAL A 213 6.16 -2.75 -33.19
C VAL A 213 6.24 -2.47 -31.68
N SER A 214 7.13 -1.56 -31.25
CA SER A 214 7.25 -1.14 -29.85
C SER A 214 5.95 -0.51 -29.31
N ILE A 215 5.30 0.35 -30.09
CA ILE A 215 3.99 0.92 -29.76
C ILE A 215 2.96 -0.20 -29.60
N ALA A 216 2.86 -1.13 -30.55
CA ALA A 216 1.89 -2.22 -30.48
C ALA A 216 2.08 -3.10 -29.24
N VAL A 217 3.33 -3.50 -28.96
CA VAL A 217 3.68 -4.30 -27.78
C VAL A 217 3.36 -3.54 -26.49
N THR A 218 3.76 -2.27 -26.41
CA THR A 218 3.55 -1.46 -25.21
C THR A 218 2.07 -1.20 -24.95
N VAL A 219 1.27 -0.94 -25.98
CA VAL A 219 -0.20 -0.77 -25.84
C VAL A 219 -0.84 -2.03 -25.28
N VAL A 220 -0.50 -3.21 -25.80
CA VAL A 220 -1.03 -4.48 -25.29
C VAL A 220 -0.68 -4.68 -23.82
N ILE A 221 0.57 -4.37 -23.45
CA ILE A 221 1.03 -4.56 -22.07
C ILE A 221 0.42 -3.53 -21.13
N LEU A 222 0.33 -2.25 -21.50
CA LEU A 222 -0.29 -1.21 -20.68
C LEU A 222 -1.77 -1.52 -20.42
N LEU A 223 -2.50 -2.02 -21.43
CA LEU A 223 -3.88 -2.47 -21.28
C LEU A 223 -3.98 -3.67 -20.33
N GLY A 224 -3.17 -4.71 -20.54
CA GLY A 224 -3.16 -5.91 -19.71
C GLY A 224 -2.77 -5.62 -18.27
N PHE A 225 -1.67 -4.90 -18.06
CA PHE A 225 -1.18 -4.49 -16.75
C PHE A 225 -2.16 -3.56 -16.04
N GLY A 226 -2.69 -2.54 -16.74
CA GLY A 226 -3.66 -1.60 -16.18
C GLY A 226 -4.96 -2.28 -15.76
N TYR A 227 -5.37 -3.33 -16.48
CA TYR A 227 -6.49 -4.19 -16.12
C TYR A 227 -6.19 -5.02 -14.88
N VAL A 228 -5.08 -5.76 -14.89
CA VAL A 228 -4.71 -6.67 -13.80
C VAL A 228 -4.50 -5.91 -12.49
N LYS A 229 -3.78 -4.79 -12.50
CA LYS A 229 -3.50 -4.03 -11.26
C LYS A 229 -4.77 -3.56 -10.57
N ASN A 230 -5.74 -3.05 -11.33
CA ASN A 230 -7.00 -2.54 -10.77
C ASN A 230 -7.99 -3.65 -10.45
N TYR A 231 -7.99 -4.73 -11.23
CA TYR A 231 -8.77 -5.90 -10.92
C TYR A 231 -8.29 -6.57 -9.62
N VAL A 232 -6.98 -6.68 -9.39
CA VAL A 232 -6.45 -7.25 -8.14
C VAL A 232 -6.80 -6.36 -6.94
N ALA A 233 -6.73 -5.03 -7.09
CA ALA A 233 -7.03 -4.10 -6.01
C ALA A 233 -8.52 -4.09 -5.61
N ILE A 234 -9.44 -4.06 -6.58
CA ILE A 234 -10.87 -3.79 -6.33
C ILE A 234 -11.75 -5.04 -6.57
N ARG A 235 -11.20 -6.10 -7.18
CA ARG A 235 -11.90 -7.33 -7.60
C ARG A 235 -13.14 -7.07 -8.46
N ASN A 236 -13.10 -6.03 -9.28
CA ASN A 236 -14.20 -5.62 -10.15
C ASN A 236 -13.73 -5.44 -11.59
N HIS A 237 -14.40 -6.08 -12.54
CA HIS A 237 -14.11 -6.00 -13.98
C HIS A 237 -14.20 -4.57 -14.53
N ARG A 238 -15.16 -3.75 -14.05
CA ARG A 238 -15.29 -2.35 -14.50
C ARG A 238 -14.10 -1.50 -14.07
N ALA A 239 -13.60 -1.73 -12.85
CA ALA A 239 -12.42 -1.05 -12.34
C ALA A 239 -11.16 -1.47 -13.12
N GLY A 240 -11.04 -2.75 -13.48
CA GLY A 240 -9.99 -3.24 -14.38
C GLY A 240 -9.99 -2.51 -15.72
N LEU A 241 -11.13 -2.43 -16.39
CA LEU A 241 -11.24 -1.74 -17.69
C LEU A 241 -10.87 -0.25 -17.59
N TRP A 242 -11.35 0.44 -16.55
CA TRP A 242 -10.98 1.83 -16.30
C TRP A 242 -9.48 1.99 -16.08
N GLY A 243 -8.89 1.06 -15.31
CA GLY A 243 -7.46 0.97 -15.07
C GLY A 243 -6.60 0.81 -16.32
N ALA A 244 -7.05 -0.04 -17.24
CA ALA A 244 -6.41 -0.25 -18.54
C ALA A 244 -6.42 1.05 -19.36
N ILE A 245 -7.58 1.70 -19.46
CA ILE A 245 -7.73 2.97 -20.19
C ILE A 245 -6.84 4.06 -19.57
N GLN A 246 -6.88 4.23 -18.25
CA GLN A 246 -6.07 5.25 -17.57
C GLN A 246 -4.58 5.04 -17.81
N THR A 247 -4.11 3.80 -17.70
CA THR A 247 -2.69 3.47 -17.88
C THR A 247 -2.25 3.68 -19.33
N LEU A 248 -3.11 3.33 -20.29
CA LEU A 248 -2.87 3.60 -21.70
C LEU A 248 -2.82 5.11 -21.99
N VAL A 249 -3.75 5.89 -21.47
CA VAL A 249 -3.80 7.35 -21.66
C VAL A 249 -2.52 8.00 -21.14
N ILE A 250 -2.05 7.61 -19.95
CA ILE A 250 -0.78 8.12 -19.39
C ILE A 250 0.39 7.77 -20.31
N GLY A 251 0.47 6.53 -20.80
CA GLY A 251 1.53 6.10 -21.72
C GLY A 251 1.50 6.87 -23.05
N VAL A 252 0.32 7.08 -23.63
CA VAL A 252 0.15 7.86 -24.87
C VAL A 252 0.54 9.32 -24.67
N LEU A 253 0.14 9.93 -23.55
CA LEU A 253 0.51 11.31 -23.23
C LEU A 253 2.02 11.46 -23.02
N ALA A 254 2.65 10.55 -22.27
CA ALA A 254 4.08 10.57 -22.03
C ALA A 254 4.88 10.42 -23.34
N ALA A 255 4.57 9.38 -24.14
CA ALA A 255 5.25 9.12 -25.40
C ALA A 255 4.99 10.20 -26.45
N GLY A 256 3.74 10.68 -26.56
CA GLY A 256 3.37 11.76 -27.47
C GLY A 256 4.10 13.06 -27.12
N THR A 257 4.17 13.41 -25.82
CA THR A 257 4.89 14.60 -25.36
C THR A 257 6.38 14.49 -25.66
N SER A 258 7.00 13.35 -25.33
CA SER A 258 8.42 13.10 -25.62
C SER A 258 8.73 13.19 -27.12
N TYR A 259 7.92 12.54 -27.96
CA TYR A 259 8.05 12.60 -29.42
C TYR A 259 7.94 14.02 -29.98
N VAL A 260 6.93 14.78 -29.54
CA VAL A 260 6.75 16.17 -29.97
C VAL A 260 7.93 17.03 -29.52
N LEU A 261 8.40 16.86 -28.27
CA LEU A 261 9.51 17.64 -27.73
C LEU A 261 10.81 17.40 -28.51
N VAL A 262 11.22 16.14 -28.68
CA VAL A 262 12.45 15.79 -29.40
C VAL A 262 12.38 16.28 -30.85
N LYS A 263 11.24 16.08 -31.51
CA LYS A 263 11.03 16.54 -32.89
C LYS A 263 10.98 18.06 -33.03
N ALA A 264 10.49 18.77 -32.01
CA ALA A 264 10.47 20.23 -32.01
C ALA A 264 11.89 20.79 -31.88
N LEU A 265 12.70 20.22 -30.99
CA LEU A 265 14.10 20.62 -30.78
C LEU A 265 14.98 20.34 -32.01
N ASP A 266 14.82 19.17 -32.62
CA ASP A 266 15.54 18.79 -33.87
C ASP A 266 15.24 19.75 -35.04
N ARG A 267 14.02 20.30 -35.09
CA ARG A 267 13.63 21.29 -36.12
C ARG A 267 14.22 22.68 -35.92
N THR A 268 14.60 23.04 -34.69
CA THR A 268 15.18 24.35 -34.37
C THR A 268 16.69 24.43 -34.58
N ASP A 269 17.37 23.29 -34.74
CA ASP A 269 18.81 23.20 -34.99
C ASP A 269 19.18 23.22 -36.49
N VAL A 270 18.26 23.66 -37.36
CA VAL A 270 18.48 23.95 -38.80
C VAL A 270 18.22 25.44 -39.08
#